data_AF-A0A3B3HF06-F1
#
_entry.id   AF-A0A3B3HF06-F1
#
_cell.length_a   1.000
_cell.length_b   1.000
_cell.length_c   1.000
_cell.angle_alpha   90.00
_cell.angle_beta   90.00
_cell.angle_gamma   90.00
#
_symmetry.space_group_name_H-M   'P 1'
#
loop_
_entity.id
_entity.type
_entity.pdbx_description
1 polymer ?
#
loop_
_entity_poly.entity_id
_entity_poly.type
_entity_poly.pdbx_seq_one_letter_code
_entity_poly.pdbx_strand_id
1 'polypeptide(L)'
;MEFLDGNLSIFADACEKTVLKRILKDLWKTVLCSLEKTIVLPQCNDSLFFLFVLMMKTVVLQGGGEAKTLTPKQCLILDAGLEAIKQYFHAGGSGLKKTFVEKSPELESLRYALSLYSQTTDALIKTFVSTQHSQVHDGMGIRITANEKVRPDRGEGPILPPGYVSLSRFLSCFKRPVPPPVMAVNDMKWQTSGMFRPFVELSMVGPFLADKKRRFTTKSKNNSWTAKFNESFQFVLGKETPDCYELQLTVKDYCFGRTDRVVGLSVVQLRDVASRKSCVCWCPLGPRIHTDETGTTVLRILSQRPADEVAKEFVKLKSESRPAEEGR
;
A
#
# COMPACT_ATOMS: atom_id res chain seq x y z
N MET A 1 10.66 15.48 30.77
CA MET A 1 11.62 14.50 31.32
C MET A 1 11.34 14.19 32.80
N GLU A 2 10.84 15.15 33.59
CA GLU A 2 10.47 14.94 35.01
C GLU A 2 9.51 13.75 35.25
N PHE A 3 8.58 13.49 34.33
CA PHE A 3 7.66 12.34 34.44
C PHE A 3 8.37 10.97 34.36
N LEU A 4 9.39 10.84 33.51
CA LEU A 4 10.13 9.58 33.39
C LEU A 4 11.09 9.42 34.57
N ASP A 5 11.79 10.49 34.94
CA ASP A 5 12.79 10.46 36.01
C ASP A 5 12.15 10.23 37.40
N GLY A 6 11.06 10.95 37.71
CA GLY A 6 10.35 10.84 38.97
C GLY A 6 9.65 9.48 39.14
N ASN A 7 8.91 9.02 38.14
CA ASN A 7 8.15 7.78 38.27
C ASN A 7 9.04 6.53 38.20
N LEU A 8 10.04 6.49 37.29
CA LEU A 8 10.94 5.34 37.19
C LEU A 8 11.80 5.18 38.46
N SER A 9 12.22 6.28 39.08
CA SER A 9 12.93 6.25 40.36
C SER A 9 12.05 5.70 41.48
N ILE A 10 10.81 6.16 41.60
CA ILE A 10 9.84 5.65 42.59
C ILE A 10 9.56 4.15 42.39
N PHE A 11 9.41 3.70 41.14
CA PHE A 11 9.21 2.28 40.86
C PHE A 11 10.46 1.44 41.16
N ALA A 12 11.66 2.00 41.01
CA ALA A 12 12.90 1.31 41.34
C ALA A 12 13.06 1.07 42.86
N ASP A 13 12.61 2.02 43.67
CA ASP A 13 12.70 1.94 45.14
C ASP A 13 11.58 1.07 45.76
N ALA A 14 10.40 1.03 45.14
CA ALA A 14 9.23 0.34 45.69
C ALA A 14 9.00 -1.08 45.14
N CYS A 15 9.50 -1.42 43.94
CA CYS A 15 9.19 -2.70 43.28
C CYS A 15 10.30 -3.73 43.40
N GLU A 16 9.92 -5.01 43.50
CA GLU A 16 10.86 -6.12 43.36
C GLU A 16 11.53 -6.07 41.97
N LYS A 17 12.85 -6.32 41.92
CA LYS A 17 13.67 -6.21 40.71
C LYS A 17 13.16 -7.01 39.50
N THR A 18 12.49 -8.15 39.75
CA THR A 18 11.90 -9.01 38.71
C THR A 18 10.63 -8.38 38.11
N VAL A 19 9.78 -7.82 38.98
CA VAL A 19 8.54 -7.12 38.62
C VAL A 19 8.86 -5.83 37.88
N LEU A 20 9.79 -5.02 38.40
CA LEU A 20 10.25 -3.79 37.75
C LEU A 20 10.73 -4.05 36.32
N LYS A 21 11.54 -5.10 36.11
CA LYS A 21 12.02 -5.47 34.76
C LYS A 21 10.91 -5.86 33.80
N ARG A 22 9.81 -6.46 34.27
CA ARG A 22 8.65 -6.77 33.41
C ARG A 22 7.91 -5.48 33.03
N ILE A 23 7.63 -4.62 34.02
CA ILE A 23 6.99 -3.31 33.80
C ILE A 23 7.79 -2.46 32.81
N LEU A 24 9.12 -2.37 32.99
CA LEU A 24 10.00 -1.61 32.10
C LEU A 24 9.99 -2.15 30.66
N LYS A 25 9.91 -3.48 30.47
CA LYS A 25 9.81 -4.05 29.12
C LYS A 25 8.49 -3.67 28.45
N ASP A 26 7.38 -3.74 29.17
CA ASP A 26 6.07 -3.41 28.59
C ASP A 26 5.93 -1.90 28.34
N LEU A 27 6.46 -1.06 29.24
CA LEU A 27 6.56 0.39 29.02
C LEU A 27 7.45 0.72 27.82
N TRP A 28 8.61 0.08 27.68
CA TRP A 28 9.49 0.26 26.53
C TRP A 28 8.76 0.00 25.21
N LYS A 29 8.07 -1.15 25.13
CA LYS A 29 7.25 -1.50 23.96
C LYS A 29 6.16 -0.47 23.71
N THR A 30 5.45 -0.05 24.76
CA THR A 30 4.34 0.91 24.65
C THR A 30 4.84 2.27 24.16
N VAL A 31 5.95 2.76 24.70
CA VAL A 31 6.55 4.04 24.31
C VAL A 31 6.99 4.00 22.84
N LEU A 32 7.71 2.96 22.42
CA LEU A 32 8.18 2.86 21.03
C LEU A 32 7.02 2.69 20.04
N CYS A 33 6.08 1.78 20.33
CA CYS A 33 4.89 1.61 19.50
C CYS A 33 4.06 2.90 19.42
N SER A 34 3.97 3.67 20.51
CA SER A 34 3.27 4.95 20.54
C SER A 34 3.99 6.01 19.71
N LEU A 35 5.32 6.14 19.83
CA LEU A 35 6.12 7.04 18.99
C LEU A 35 5.98 6.70 17.51
N GLU A 36 6.05 5.42 17.18
CA GLU A 36 5.89 4.94 15.81
C GLU A 36 4.50 5.30 15.26
N LYS A 37 3.42 4.92 15.95
CA LYS A 37 2.05 5.09 15.44
C LYS A 37 1.52 6.52 15.54
N THR A 38 2.09 7.36 16.40
CA THR A 38 1.59 8.72 16.66
C THR A 38 2.40 9.78 15.93
N ILE A 39 3.72 9.63 15.90
CA ILE A 39 4.63 10.65 15.34
C ILE A 39 5.13 10.21 13.97
N VAL A 40 5.63 8.97 13.85
CA VAL A 40 6.31 8.50 12.64
C VAL A 40 5.36 7.98 11.58
N LEU A 41 4.26 7.33 11.95
CA LEU A 41 3.27 6.76 11.03
C LEU A 41 1.85 7.01 11.56
N PRO A 42 1.43 8.29 11.70
CA PRO A 42 0.13 8.67 12.25
C PRO A 42 -1.01 7.94 11.54
N GLN A 43 -1.88 7.28 12.31
CA GLN A 43 -3.09 6.65 11.77
C GLN A 43 -4.07 7.72 11.31
N CYS A 44 -4.51 7.64 10.05
CA CYS A 44 -5.35 8.68 9.41
C CYS A 44 -6.84 8.62 9.83
N ASN A 45 -7.27 7.65 10.65
CA ASN A 45 -8.70 7.34 10.83
C ASN A 45 -9.30 7.51 12.23
N ASP A 46 -8.54 7.84 13.28
CA ASP A 46 -9.15 8.01 14.60
C ASP A 46 -9.37 9.49 14.93
N SER A 47 -10.61 9.93 14.69
CA SER A 47 -11.13 11.29 14.89
C SER A 47 -10.95 11.83 16.33
N LEU A 48 -10.89 10.95 17.34
CA LEU A 48 -10.57 11.32 18.73
C LEU A 48 -9.06 11.47 18.97
N PHE A 49 -8.24 10.69 18.28
CA PHE A 49 -6.78 10.73 18.39
C PHE A 49 -6.19 11.94 17.66
N PHE A 50 -6.83 12.36 16.55
CA PHE A 50 -6.49 13.60 15.84
C PHE A 50 -6.59 14.84 16.76
N LEU A 51 -7.56 14.85 17.69
CA LEU A 51 -7.73 15.94 18.67
C LEU A 51 -6.63 15.93 19.74
N PHE A 52 -6.17 14.75 20.17
CA PHE A 52 -5.06 14.60 21.11
C PHE A 52 -3.70 14.98 20.47
N VAL A 53 -3.51 14.62 19.20
CA VAL A 53 -2.36 15.05 18.38
C VAL A 53 -2.41 16.56 18.11
N LEU A 54 -3.59 17.16 17.96
CA LEU A 54 -3.73 18.62 17.86
C LEU A 54 -3.33 19.31 19.18
N MET A 55 -3.66 18.73 20.34
CA MET A 55 -3.18 19.21 21.64
C MET A 55 -1.66 19.06 21.80
N MET A 56 -1.05 18.01 21.28
CA MET A 56 0.42 17.84 21.29
C MET A 56 1.14 18.69 20.22
N LYS A 57 0.47 19.04 19.11
CA LYS A 57 0.95 20.04 18.15
C LYS A 57 1.23 21.38 18.85
N THR A 58 0.43 21.76 19.85
CA THR A 58 0.67 22.98 20.64
C THR A 58 1.96 22.96 21.47
N VAL A 59 2.51 21.79 21.79
CA VAL A 59 3.73 21.66 22.62
C VAL A 59 4.99 21.41 21.78
N VAL A 60 4.89 20.74 20.63
CA VAL A 60 6.07 20.34 19.83
C VAL A 60 6.15 21.03 18.46
N LEU A 61 5.06 21.58 17.93
CA LEU A 61 5.03 22.20 16.61
C LEU A 61 4.14 23.45 16.60
N GLN A 62 4.67 24.58 17.10
CA GLN A 62 4.10 25.89 16.76
C GLN A 62 4.11 26.04 15.23
N GLY A 63 2.93 25.91 14.62
CA GLY A 63 2.76 26.07 13.18
C GLY A 63 1.50 25.39 12.68
N GLY A 64 0.37 26.08 12.84
CA GLY A 64 -0.88 25.75 12.14
C GLY A 64 -0.67 25.59 10.63
N GLY A 65 -1.45 24.71 10.02
CA GLY A 65 -1.44 24.44 8.58
C GLY A 65 -0.94 23.04 8.23
N GLU A 66 -1.87 22.22 7.71
CA GLU A 66 -1.72 20.95 6.97
C GLU A 66 -0.83 19.86 7.62
N ALA A 67 -1.01 18.60 7.20
CA ALA A 67 -0.20 17.49 7.67
C ALA A 67 1.23 17.63 7.11
N LYS A 68 2.07 18.40 7.80
CA LYS A 68 3.49 18.58 7.47
C LYS A 68 4.22 17.25 7.65
N THR A 69 4.89 16.82 6.58
CA THR A 69 5.86 15.71 6.60
C THR A 69 6.86 15.82 7.73
N LEU A 70 7.31 14.67 8.22
CA LEU A 70 8.60 14.62 8.91
C LEU A 70 9.71 15.03 7.94
N THR A 71 10.31 16.18 8.21
CA THR A 71 11.49 16.67 7.50
C THR A 71 12.72 15.82 7.89
N PRO A 72 13.78 15.78 7.06
CA PRO A 72 15.03 15.12 7.42
C PRO A 72 15.60 15.62 8.76
N LYS A 73 15.46 16.91 9.05
CA LYS A 73 15.86 17.51 10.34
C LYS A 73 15.05 16.94 11.51
N GLN A 74 13.75 16.76 11.36
CA GLN A 74 12.90 16.16 12.40
C GLN A 74 13.21 14.68 12.62
N CYS A 75 13.57 13.94 11.55
CA CYS A 75 14.05 12.56 11.69
C CYS A 75 15.32 12.50 12.55
N LEU A 76 16.29 13.39 12.31
CA LEU A 76 17.51 13.48 13.13
C LEU A 76 17.22 13.81 14.60
N ILE A 77 16.27 14.70 14.86
CA ILE A 77 15.84 15.04 16.23
C ILE A 77 15.18 13.82 16.89
N LEU A 78 14.36 13.07 16.17
CA LEU A 78 13.74 11.85 16.67
C LEU A 78 14.78 10.78 16.98
N ASP A 79 15.77 10.58 16.11
CA ASP A 79 16.88 9.65 16.37
C ASP A 79 17.67 10.03 17.63
N ALA A 80 17.99 11.32 17.80
CA ALA A 80 18.64 11.81 19.02
C ALA A 80 17.75 11.61 20.27
N GLY A 81 16.43 11.86 20.16
CA GLY A 81 15.46 11.59 21.21
C GLY A 81 15.39 10.10 21.59
N LEU A 82 15.49 9.20 20.62
CA LEU A 82 15.54 7.75 20.86
C LEU A 82 16.78 7.33 21.63
N GLU A 83 17.94 7.96 21.39
CA GLU A 83 19.14 7.73 22.20
C GLU A 83 18.92 8.12 23.67
N ALA A 84 18.26 9.25 23.93
CA ALA A 84 17.91 9.66 25.29
C ALA A 84 16.94 8.67 25.96
N ILE A 85 15.87 8.25 25.26
CA ILE A 85 14.90 7.27 25.79
C ILE A 85 15.61 5.95 26.12
N LYS A 86 16.53 5.47 25.27
CA LYS A 86 17.35 4.28 25.57
C LYS A 86 18.15 4.44 26.86
N GLN A 87 18.80 5.59 27.05
CA GLN A 87 19.57 5.86 28.26
C GLN A 87 18.69 5.82 29.51
N TYR A 88 17.48 6.39 29.44
CA TYR A 88 16.51 6.35 30.55
C TYR A 88 16.08 4.93 30.91
N PHE A 89 15.70 4.11 29.93
CA PHE A 89 15.29 2.73 30.19
C PHE A 89 16.47 1.82 30.61
N HIS A 90 17.69 2.16 30.21
CA HIS A 90 18.89 1.47 30.67
C HIS A 90 19.25 1.84 32.13
N ALA A 91 19.04 3.10 32.51
CA ALA A 91 19.29 3.66 33.85
C ALA A 91 20.65 3.24 34.43
N GLY A 92 21.73 3.38 33.63
CA GLY A 92 23.10 3.04 34.07
C GLY A 92 23.31 1.57 34.46
N GLY A 93 22.43 0.65 34.04
CA GLY A 93 22.50 -0.77 34.38
C GLY A 93 21.46 -1.24 35.41
N SER A 94 20.76 -0.31 36.07
CA SER A 94 19.71 -0.61 37.05
C SER A 94 18.38 -0.98 36.40
N GLY A 95 18.15 -0.54 35.14
CA GLY A 95 16.92 -0.80 34.39
C GLY A 95 17.01 -2.02 33.47
N LEU A 96 16.73 -1.81 32.19
CA LEU A 96 16.82 -2.82 31.15
C LEU A 96 18.27 -3.07 30.71
N LYS A 97 18.54 -4.31 30.30
CA LYS A 97 19.85 -4.65 29.71
C LYS A 97 20.06 -3.84 28.43
N LYS A 98 21.27 -3.30 28.26
CA LYS A 98 21.68 -2.56 27.05
C LYS A 98 21.40 -3.35 25.77
N THR A 99 21.73 -4.64 25.77
CA THR A 99 21.46 -5.55 24.64
C THR A 99 19.98 -5.69 24.29
N PHE A 100 19.07 -5.54 25.26
CA PHE A 100 17.63 -5.60 25.03
C PHE A 100 17.13 -4.31 24.38
N VAL A 101 17.50 -3.14 24.93
CA VAL A 101 17.07 -1.84 24.38
C VAL A 101 17.69 -1.53 23.02
N GLU A 102 18.85 -2.08 22.69
CA GLU A 102 19.50 -1.88 21.38
C GLU A 102 18.98 -2.84 20.29
N LYS A 103 18.45 -4.01 20.67
CA LYS A 103 18.02 -5.07 19.74
C LYS A 103 16.54 -5.41 19.86
N SER A 104 15.73 -4.56 20.50
CA SER A 104 14.31 -4.80 20.62
C SER A 104 13.64 -4.67 19.25
N PRO A 105 12.70 -5.56 18.88
CA PRO A 105 12.03 -5.51 17.59
C PRO A 105 11.25 -4.21 17.38
N GLU A 106 10.72 -3.61 18.45
CA GLU A 106 10.00 -2.33 18.37
C GLU A 106 10.92 -1.16 17.98
N LEU A 107 12.20 -1.19 18.40
CA LEU A 107 13.18 -0.17 18.01
C LEU A 107 13.62 -0.36 16.57
N GLU A 108 13.80 -1.60 16.14
CA GLU A 108 14.16 -1.94 14.77
C GLU A 108 13.05 -1.51 13.79
N SER A 109 11.79 -1.78 14.14
CA SER A 109 10.60 -1.29 13.41
C SER A 109 10.59 0.23 13.28
N LEU A 110 10.74 0.94 14.41
CA LEU A 110 10.73 2.41 14.43
C LEU A 110 11.87 3.02 13.59
N ARG A 111 13.09 2.46 13.70
CA ARG A 111 14.23 2.91 12.89
C ARG A 111 14.04 2.60 11.41
N TYR A 112 13.47 1.45 11.08
CA TYR A 112 13.12 1.12 9.71
C TYR A 112 12.12 2.16 9.15
N ALA A 113 11.04 2.45 9.89
CA ALA A 113 10.06 3.47 9.50
C ALA A 113 10.68 4.86 9.30
N LEU A 114 11.58 5.30 10.20
CA LEU A 114 12.32 6.55 10.05
C LEU A 114 13.23 6.55 8.82
N SER A 115 13.91 5.42 8.53
CA SER A 115 14.79 5.31 7.36
C SER A 115 14.03 5.49 6.04
N LEU A 116 12.76 5.05 5.98
CA LEU A 116 11.92 5.17 4.79
C LEU A 116 11.56 6.63 4.45
N TYR A 117 11.56 7.56 5.43
CA TYR A 117 11.37 8.98 5.15
C TYR A 117 12.48 9.60 4.31
N SER A 118 13.69 9.05 4.37
CA SER A 118 14.83 9.48 3.56
C SER A 118 14.83 8.92 2.14
N GLN A 119 14.01 7.90 1.85
CA GLN A 119 13.99 7.21 0.57
C GLN A 119 13.31 8.02 -0.53
N THR A 120 13.74 7.85 -1.78
CA THR A 120 13.05 8.47 -2.92
C THR A 120 11.69 7.81 -3.18
N THR A 121 10.78 8.52 -3.86
CA THR A 121 9.46 7.98 -4.21
C THR A 121 9.58 6.71 -5.05
N ASP A 122 10.53 6.68 -5.99
CA ASP A 122 10.83 5.50 -6.79
C ASP A 122 11.31 4.32 -5.93
N ALA A 123 12.19 4.55 -4.95
CA ALA A 123 12.67 3.50 -4.05
C ALA A 123 11.53 2.90 -3.20
N LEU A 124 10.63 3.75 -2.71
CA LEU A 124 9.44 3.33 -1.97
C LEU A 124 8.46 2.55 -2.85
N ILE A 125 8.18 3.01 -4.06
CA ILE A 125 7.32 2.30 -5.02
C ILE A 125 7.94 0.95 -5.40
N LYS A 126 9.26 0.89 -5.64
CA LYS A 126 9.98 -0.36 -5.89
C LYS A 126 9.82 -1.33 -4.73
N THR A 127 10.02 -0.85 -3.49
CA THR A 127 9.85 -1.64 -2.27
C THR A 127 8.44 -2.19 -2.16
N PHE A 128 7.42 -1.36 -2.41
CA PHE A 128 6.02 -1.78 -2.44
C PHE A 128 5.79 -2.92 -3.44
N VAL A 129 6.13 -2.73 -4.71
CA VAL A 129 5.89 -3.75 -5.75
C VAL A 129 6.64 -5.05 -5.43
N SER A 130 7.86 -4.95 -4.89
CA SER A 130 8.68 -6.12 -4.55
C SER A 130 8.20 -6.93 -3.35
N THR A 131 7.35 -6.36 -2.49
CA THR A 131 6.88 -7.01 -1.25
C THR A 131 5.40 -7.41 -1.34
N GLN A 132 4.60 -6.62 -2.06
CA GLN A 132 3.15 -6.81 -2.12
C GLN A 132 2.74 -7.87 -3.16
N HIS A 133 2.86 -9.15 -2.80
CA HIS A 133 2.53 -10.27 -3.71
C HIS A 133 1.06 -10.73 -3.66
N SER A 134 0.34 -10.45 -2.57
CA SER A 134 -1.04 -10.89 -2.35
C SER A 134 -2.02 -9.72 -2.25
N GLN A 135 -1.87 -8.74 -3.15
CA GLN A 135 -2.61 -7.46 -3.10
C GLN A 135 -4.12 -7.61 -3.30
N VAL A 136 -4.57 -8.64 -4.02
CA VAL A 136 -5.97 -8.78 -4.43
C VAL A 136 -6.35 -10.27 -4.38
N HIS A 137 -7.65 -10.55 -4.37
CA HIS A 137 -8.25 -11.90 -4.50
C HIS A 137 -8.18 -12.78 -3.25
N ASP A 138 -8.13 -12.21 -2.05
CA ASP A 138 -8.01 -12.97 -0.80
C ASP A 138 -6.84 -13.98 -0.82
N GLY A 139 -5.76 -13.64 -1.54
CA GLY A 139 -4.61 -14.53 -1.74
C GLY A 139 -4.80 -15.64 -2.78
N MET A 140 -5.95 -15.72 -3.46
CA MET A 140 -6.17 -16.72 -4.51
C MET A 140 -5.25 -16.53 -5.73
N GLY A 141 -4.71 -15.33 -5.95
CA GLY A 141 -3.74 -15.03 -7.02
C GLY A 141 -4.32 -15.07 -8.43
N ILE A 142 -3.49 -14.73 -9.42
CA ILE A 142 -3.85 -14.80 -10.84
C ILE A 142 -3.76 -16.25 -11.35
N ARG A 143 -4.61 -16.62 -12.31
CA ARG A 143 -4.52 -17.92 -13.02
C ARG A 143 -3.99 -17.67 -14.42
N ILE A 144 -2.96 -18.40 -14.82
CA ILE A 144 -2.33 -18.20 -16.13
C ILE A 144 -2.55 -19.45 -16.99
N THR A 145 -3.20 -19.28 -18.15
CA THR A 145 -3.40 -20.36 -19.13
C THR A 145 -2.68 -20.06 -20.45
N ALA A 146 -2.51 -21.07 -21.29
CA ALA A 146 -1.84 -20.92 -22.59
C ALA A 146 -2.70 -20.19 -23.64
N ASN A 147 -4.03 -20.30 -23.54
CA ASN A 147 -4.98 -19.71 -24.49
C ASN A 147 -6.32 -19.39 -23.80
N GLU A 148 -7.08 -18.45 -24.37
CA GLU A 148 -8.41 -18.00 -23.93
C GLU A 148 -9.44 -19.13 -23.92
N LYS A 149 -9.27 -20.13 -24.80
CA LYS A 149 -10.15 -21.32 -24.87
C LYS A 149 -10.08 -22.21 -23.62
N VAL A 150 -8.94 -22.17 -22.92
CA VAL A 150 -8.75 -22.92 -21.66
C VAL A 150 -9.13 -21.97 -20.53
N ARG A 151 -10.37 -22.11 -20.05
CA ARG A 151 -10.82 -21.42 -18.84
C ARG A 151 -10.15 -22.09 -17.63
N PRO A 152 -9.67 -21.31 -16.65
CA PRO A 152 -9.22 -21.90 -15.39
C PRO A 152 -10.40 -22.61 -14.73
N ASP A 153 -10.15 -23.75 -14.09
CA ASP A 153 -11.16 -24.41 -13.28
C ASP A 153 -11.70 -23.39 -12.27
N ARG A 154 -13.03 -23.30 -12.16
CA ARG A 154 -13.68 -22.53 -11.11
C ARG A 154 -13.27 -23.19 -9.80
N GLY A 155 -12.26 -22.64 -9.14
CA GLY A 155 -11.81 -23.15 -7.85
C GLY A 155 -13.01 -23.31 -6.92
N GLU A 156 -13.12 -24.47 -6.28
CA GLU A 156 -14.10 -24.75 -5.24
C GLU A 156 -13.72 -23.97 -3.97
N GLY A 157 -13.91 -22.65 -4.02
CA GLY A 157 -13.77 -21.75 -2.89
C GLY A 157 -15.13 -21.20 -2.48
N PRO A 158 -15.40 -20.99 -1.18
CA PRO A 158 -16.72 -20.56 -0.69
C PRO A 158 -17.15 -19.15 -1.14
N ILE A 159 -16.25 -18.35 -1.72
CA ILE A 159 -16.50 -16.98 -2.17
C ILE A 159 -16.26 -16.89 -3.69
N LEU A 160 -17.34 -16.86 -4.48
CA LEU A 160 -17.23 -16.55 -5.91
C LEU A 160 -16.83 -15.07 -6.08
N PRO A 161 -15.75 -14.74 -6.80
CA PRO A 161 -15.38 -13.35 -7.03
C PRO A 161 -16.49 -12.59 -7.78
N PRO A 162 -16.58 -11.26 -7.62
CA PRO A 162 -17.55 -10.39 -8.30
C PRO A 162 -17.36 -10.29 -9.83
N GLY A 163 -16.47 -11.09 -10.42
CA GLY A 163 -16.18 -11.15 -11.85
C GLY A 163 -14.72 -11.51 -12.10
N TYR A 164 -14.37 -11.73 -13.38
CA TYR A 164 -12.99 -11.98 -13.80
C TYR A 164 -12.63 -11.08 -14.97
N VAL A 165 -11.49 -10.39 -14.88
CA VAL A 165 -10.83 -9.79 -16.04
C VAL A 165 -9.92 -10.83 -16.67
N SER A 166 -10.16 -11.13 -17.94
CA SER A 166 -9.25 -11.94 -18.74
C SER A 166 -8.41 -11.01 -19.61
N LEU A 167 -7.11 -11.07 -19.40
CA LEU A 167 -6.13 -10.39 -20.24
C LEU A 167 -5.36 -11.44 -21.02
N SER A 168 -5.56 -11.44 -22.33
CA SER A 168 -4.73 -12.26 -23.19
C SER A 168 -3.50 -11.49 -23.65
N ARG A 169 -2.40 -12.22 -23.78
CA ARG A 169 -1.18 -11.79 -24.46
C ARG A 169 -0.50 -10.60 -23.75
N PHE A 170 -0.17 -10.79 -22.48
CA PHE A 170 0.82 -9.95 -21.81
C PHE A 170 2.15 -10.06 -22.54
N LEU A 171 2.64 -8.92 -23.02
CA LEU A 171 3.99 -8.67 -23.48
C LEU A 171 4.38 -9.39 -24.78
N SER A 172 4.44 -8.59 -25.84
CA SER A 172 5.42 -8.79 -26.89
C SER A 172 6.40 -7.63 -26.89
N CYS A 173 7.52 -7.81 -26.19
CA CYS A 173 8.81 -7.20 -26.50
C CYS A 173 9.34 -7.77 -27.85
N PHE A 174 8.47 -7.91 -28.86
CA PHE A 174 8.83 -8.49 -30.13
C PHE A 174 8.98 -7.39 -31.16
N LYS A 175 10.15 -7.40 -31.81
CA LYS A 175 10.49 -6.69 -33.04
C LYS A 175 9.62 -7.13 -34.25
N ARG A 176 8.42 -7.70 -34.03
CA ARG A 176 7.50 -8.20 -35.07
C ARG A 176 6.06 -7.81 -34.71
N PRO A 177 5.23 -7.46 -35.70
CA PRO A 177 3.82 -7.12 -35.48
C PRO A 177 3.05 -8.35 -34.99
N VAL A 178 2.54 -8.28 -33.77
CA VAL A 178 1.64 -9.29 -33.19
C VAL A 178 0.25 -8.65 -33.07
N PRO A 179 -0.85 -9.40 -33.34
CA PRO A 179 -2.21 -8.89 -33.14
C PRO A 179 -2.42 -8.34 -31.72
N PRO A 180 -3.23 -7.27 -31.57
CA PRO A 180 -3.39 -6.54 -30.31
C PRO A 180 -3.85 -7.46 -29.16
N PRO A 181 -3.36 -7.27 -27.92
CA PRO A 181 -3.84 -8.04 -26.77
C PRO A 181 -5.36 -7.88 -26.62
N VAL A 182 -6.06 -9.00 -26.42
CA VAL A 182 -7.50 -8.96 -26.17
C VAL A 182 -7.70 -8.82 -24.67
N MET A 183 -8.20 -7.65 -24.28
CA MET A 183 -8.73 -7.41 -22.95
C MET A 183 -10.24 -7.66 -22.95
N ALA A 184 -10.68 -8.52 -22.04
CA ALA A 184 -12.08 -8.79 -21.82
C ALA A 184 -12.37 -8.88 -20.32
N VAL A 185 -13.57 -8.47 -19.94
CA VAL A 185 -14.09 -8.62 -18.58
C VAL A 185 -15.30 -9.54 -18.67
N ASN A 186 -15.37 -10.53 -17.78
CA ASN A 186 -16.39 -11.56 -17.77
C ASN A 186 -17.09 -11.61 -16.42
N ASP A 187 -18.37 -11.99 -16.44
CA ASP A 187 -19.18 -12.30 -15.26
C ASP A 187 -19.15 -11.19 -14.19
N MET A 188 -19.16 -9.92 -14.61
CA MET A 188 -19.23 -8.81 -13.65
C MET A 188 -20.49 -8.95 -12.79
N LYS A 189 -20.39 -8.59 -11.53
CA LYS A 189 -21.52 -8.45 -10.61
C LYS A 189 -21.59 -6.99 -10.20
N TRP A 190 -22.42 -6.23 -10.91
CA TRP A 190 -22.59 -4.80 -10.70
C TRP A 190 -24.06 -4.42 -10.93
N GLN A 191 -24.62 -3.60 -10.05
CA GLN A 191 -25.95 -3.04 -10.24
C GLN A 191 -25.84 -1.52 -10.13
N THR A 192 -26.54 -0.82 -11.02
CA THR A 192 -26.54 0.65 -11.08
C THR A 192 -27.95 1.10 -11.45
N SER A 193 -28.37 2.27 -10.96
CA SER A 193 -29.71 2.80 -11.23
C SER A 193 -29.90 3.25 -12.69
N GLY A 194 -28.81 3.45 -13.42
CA GLY A 194 -28.81 3.84 -14.82
C GLY A 194 -28.37 2.72 -15.78
N MET A 195 -27.90 3.12 -16.95
CA MET A 195 -27.30 2.17 -17.89
C MET A 195 -25.88 1.82 -17.45
N PHE A 196 -25.61 0.53 -17.22
CA PHE A 196 -24.26 0.06 -16.92
C PHE A 196 -23.35 0.24 -18.14
N ARG A 197 -22.24 0.95 -17.99
CA ARG A 197 -21.30 1.26 -19.07
C ARG A 197 -19.86 0.95 -18.67
N PRO A 198 -19.48 -0.34 -18.59
CA PRO A 198 -18.14 -0.70 -18.16
C PRO A 198 -17.07 -0.25 -19.15
N PHE A 199 -15.96 0.19 -18.59
CA PHE A 199 -14.67 0.34 -19.26
C PHE A 199 -13.55 -0.11 -18.32
N VAL A 200 -12.36 -0.33 -18.88
CA VAL A 200 -11.19 -0.74 -18.11
C VAL A 200 -10.13 0.36 -18.17
N GLU A 201 -9.63 0.73 -16.99
CA GLU A 201 -8.46 1.57 -16.83
C GLU A 201 -7.27 0.67 -16.45
N LEU A 202 -6.22 0.71 -17.26
CA LEU A 202 -4.95 0.07 -17.01
C LEU A 202 -3.94 1.10 -16.51
N SER A 203 -3.28 0.80 -15.40
CA SER A 203 -2.22 1.62 -14.84
C SER A 203 -0.95 0.79 -14.63
N MET A 204 0.13 1.17 -15.31
CA MET A 204 1.48 0.65 -15.09
C MET A 204 2.04 1.29 -13.83
N VAL A 205 2.48 0.46 -12.90
CA VAL A 205 2.99 0.86 -11.59
C VAL A 205 4.40 0.32 -11.40
N GLY A 206 5.31 1.18 -10.96
CA GLY A 206 6.70 0.84 -10.70
C GLY A 206 7.59 2.09 -10.72
N PRO A 207 8.89 1.93 -10.44
CA PRO A 207 9.83 3.06 -10.34
C PRO A 207 10.17 3.66 -11.70
N PHE A 208 10.55 4.93 -11.72
CA PHE A 208 11.05 5.69 -12.86
C PHE A 208 10.08 5.77 -14.04
N LEU A 209 8.81 6.07 -13.74
CA LEU A 209 7.73 6.23 -14.73
C LEU A 209 7.20 7.66 -14.86
N ALA A 210 7.80 8.63 -14.18
CA ALA A 210 7.30 10.01 -14.11
C ALA A 210 7.16 10.67 -15.51
N ASP A 211 8.08 10.37 -16.42
CA ASP A 211 8.14 10.89 -17.79
C ASP A 211 7.48 9.97 -18.82
N LYS A 212 6.80 8.89 -18.38
CA LYS A 212 6.28 7.83 -19.27
C LYS A 212 4.76 7.75 -19.26
N LYS A 213 4.20 7.33 -20.39
CA LYS A 213 2.78 6.91 -20.43
C LYS A 213 2.61 5.68 -19.54
N ARG A 214 1.82 5.85 -18.48
CA ARG A 214 1.51 4.80 -17.50
C ARG A 214 0.05 4.40 -17.46
N ARG A 215 -0.82 5.10 -18.18
CA ARG A 215 -2.27 4.84 -18.15
C ARG A 215 -2.84 4.61 -19.54
N PHE A 216 -3.77 3.67 -19.62
CA PHE A 216 -4.57 3.39 -20.81
C PHE A 216 -6.02 3.13 -20.39
N THR A 217 -6.98 3.67 -21.13
CA THR A 217 -8.41 3.51 -20.84
C THR A 217 -9.10 3.01 -22.09
N THR A 218 -9.87 1.92 -21.97
CA THR A 218 -10.66 1.40 -23.08
C THR A 218 -11.87 2.27 -23.35
N LYS A 219 -12.48 2.11 -24.52
CA LYS A 219 -13.84 2.60 -24.77
C LYS A 219 -14.83 1.87 -23.87
N SER A 220 -15.89 2.56 -23.45
CA SER A 220 -16.98 1.94 -22.71
C SER A 220 -17.85 1.07 -23.61
N LYS A 221 -18.46 0.04 -23.03
CA LYS A 221 -19.47 -0.81 -23.67
C LYS A 221 -20.80 -0.57 -22.99
N ASN A 222 -21.89 -0.52 -23.75
CA ASN A 222 -23.21 -0.27 -23.18
C ASN A 222 -23.86 -1.57 -22.71
N ASN A 223 -24.43 -1.54 -21.50
CA ASN A 223 -25.28 -2.55 -20.89
C ASN A 223 -24.72 -3.97 -20.96
N SER A 224 -23.46 -4.14 -20.56
CA SER A 224 -22.71 -5.38 -20.78
C SER A 224 -22.04 -5.85 -19.49
N TRP A 225 -22.39 -7.03 -18.99
CA TRP A 225 -21.71 -7.65 -17.83
C TRP A 225 -20.56 -8.58 -18.24
N THR A 226 -20.42 -8.82 -19.54
CA THR A 226 -19.30 -9.51 -20.17
C THR A 226 -18.95 -8.80 -21.47
N ALA A 227 -17.78 -8.17 -21.49
CA ALA A 227 -17.36 -7.25 -22.54
C ALA A 227 -15.97 -7.62 -23.07
N LYS A 228 -15.85 -7.79 -24.39
CA LYS A 228 -14.55 -7.80 -25.08
C LYS A 228 -14.26 -6.42 -25.63
N PHE A 229 -13.17 -5.80 -25.18
CA PHE A 229 -12.77 -4.46 -25.61
C PHE A 229 -11.98 -4.51 -26.91
N ASN A 230 -11.15 -5.55 -27.09
CA ASN A 230 -10.30 -5.76 -28.28
C ASN A 230 -9.40 -4.56 -28.60
N GLU A 231 -8.88 -3.90 -27.55
CA GLU A 231 -8.00 -2.75 -27.68
C GLU A 231 -6.58 -3.08 -27.22
N SER A 232 -5.58 -2.64 -28.01
CA SER A 232 -4.17 -2.75 -27.64
C SER A 232 -3.70 -1.58 -26.80
N PHE A 233 -2.82 -1.88 -25.86
CA PHE A 233 -2.04 -0.92 -25.11
C PHE A 233 -0.55 -1.27 -25.19
N GLN A 234 0.29 -0.25 -25.05
CA GLN A 234 1.73 -0.40 -24.97
C GLN A 234 2.26 0.53 -23.88
N PHE A 235 3.05 -0.04 -22.97
CA PHE A 235 3.75 0.70 -21.93
C PHE A 235 5.25 0.53 -22.11
N VAL A 236 6.00 1.58 -21.81
CA VAL A 236 7.46 1.57 -21.80
C VAL A 236 7.91 1.53 -20.36
N LEU A 237 8.65 0.48 -19.97
CA LEU A 237 9.16 0.33 -18.61
C LEU A 237 10.30 1.32 -18.33
N GLY A 238 10.54 1.61 -17.05
CA GLY A 238 11.63 2.46 -16.57
C GLY A 238 13.01 1.79 -16.70
N LYS A 239 13.94 2.20 -15.83
CA LYS A 239 15.33 1.70 -15.85
C LYS A 239 15.51 0.34 -15.16
N GLU A 240 14.49 -0.14 -14.46
CA GLU A 240 14.54 -1.36 -13.64
C GLU A 240 14.09 -2.60 -14.42
N THR A 241 14.35 -3.77 -13.85
CA THR A 241 13.86 -5.04 -14.40
C THR A 241 12.33 -5.13 -14.32
N PRO A 242 11.67 -5.92 -15.18
CA PRO A 242 10.23 -6.12 -15.13
C PRO A 242 9.71 -6.54 -13.75
N ASP A 243 10.51 -7.20 -12.94
CA ASP A 243 10.14 -7.69 -11.60
C ASP A 243 9.84 -6.60 -10.57
N CYS A 244 10.16 -5.34 -10.91
CA CYS A 244 9.88 -4.14 -10.11
C CYS A 244 8.61 -3.41 -10.57
N TYR A 245 7.86 -3.99 -11.52
CA TYR A 245 6.67 -3.40 -12.12
C TYR A 245 5.46 -4.33 -12.01
N GLU A 246 4.30 -3.72 -11.93
CA GLU A 246 3.00 -4.39 -11.93
C GLU A 246 1.99 -3.60 -12.77
N LEU A 247 0.99 -4.31 -13.29
CA LEU A 247 -0.14 -3.71 -13.98
C LEU A 247 -1.37 -3.77 -13.07
N GLN A 248 -1.88 -2.60 -12.68
CA GLN A 248 -3.17 -2.50 -12.00
C GLN A 248 -4.28 -2.30 -13.02
N LEU A 249 -5.33 -3.10 -12.89
CA LEU A 249 -6.54 -3.05 -13.67
C LEU A 249 -7.68 -2.57 -12.80
N THR A 250 -8.35 -1.51 -13.21
CA THR A 250 -9.56 -1.03 -12.56
C THR A 250 -10.71 -1.07 -13.56
N VAL A 251 -11.72 -1.88 -13.29
CA VAL A 251 -12.98 -1.87 -14.07
C VAL A 251 -13.90 -0.84 -13.45
N LYS A 252 -14.41 0.08 -14.27
CA LYS A 252 -15.26 1.19 -13.82
C LYS A 252 -16.55 1.25 -14.63
N ASP A 253 -17.62 1.70 -13.99
CA ASP A 253 -18.90 2.04 -14.59
C ASP A 253 -18.91 3.54 -14.91
N TYR A 254 -18.98 3.87 -16.20
CA TYR A 254 -19.01 5.26 -16.66
C TYR A 254 -20.30 5.95 -16.22
N CYS A 255 -20.16 7.04 -15.48
CA CYS A 255 -21.31 7.82 -15.01
C CYS A 255 -21.32 9.20 -15.67
N PHE A 256 -22.32 9.47 -16.52
CA PHE A 256 -22.48 10.81 -17.08
C PHE A 256 -22.78 11.83 -15.98
N GLY A 257 -21.99 12.91 -15.91
CA GLY A 257 -22.18 14.00 -14.94
C GLY A 257 -21.85 13.66 -13.49
N ARG A 258 -21.25 12.48 -13.21
CA ARG A 258 -20.78 12.08 -11.88
C ARG A 258 -19.38 11.45 -11.99
N THR A 259 -18.80 11.12 -10.85
CA THR A 259 -17.55 10.34 -10.82
C THR A 259 -17.82 8.90 -11.26
N ASP A 260 -16.93 8.35 -12.09
CA ASP A 260 -16.96 6.96 -12.49
C ASP A 260 -16.84 6.05 -11.26
N ARG A 261 -17.59 4.95 -11.25
CA ARG A 261 -17.68 4.06 -10.09
C ARG A 261 -16.83 2.83 -10.29
N VAL A 262 -16.04 2.45 -9.28
CA VAL A 262 -15.20 1.26 -9.34
C VAL A 262 -16.08 0.02 -9.20
N VAL A 263 -16.05 -0.85 -10.20
CA VAL A 263 -16.73 -2.16 -10.23
C VAL A 263 -15.87 -3.23 -9.57
N GLY A 264 -14.56 -3.15 -9.78
CA GLY A 264 -13.58 -4.07 -9.19
C GLY A 264 -12.16 -3.79 -9.69
N LEU A 265 -11.18 -4.33 -8.98
CA LEU A 265 -9.76 -4.14 -9.26
C LEU A 265 -9.02 -5.48 -9.38
N SER A 266 -7.90 -5.50 -10.09
CA SER A 266 -6.92 -6.58 -10.05
C SER A 266 -5.51 -6.05 -10.25
N VAL A 267 -4.51 -6.82 -9.82
CA VAL A 267 -3.09 -6.55 -10.07
C VAL A 267 -2.47 -7.76 -10.77
N VAL A 268 -1.61 -7.50 -11.76
CA VAL A 268 -0.77 -8.50 -12.42
C VAL A 268 0.69 -8.08 -12.23
N GLN A 269 1.46 -8.89 -11.51
CA GLN A 269 2.89 -8.67 -11.33
C GLN A 269 3.62 -9.02 -12.64
N LEU A 270 4.48 -8.12 -13.14
CA LEU A 270 5.16 -8.40 -14.41
C LEU A 270 6.16 -9.55 -14.30
N ARG A 271 6.73 -9.81 -13.12
CA ARG A 271 7.58 -11.00 -12.86
C ARG A 271 6.91 -12.32 -13.26
N ASP A 272 5.60 -12.44 -13.07
CA ASP A 272 4.88 -13.69 -13.31
C ASP A 272 4.64 -13.96 -14.81
N VAL A 273 4.75 -12.91 -15.63
CA VAL A 273 4.38 -12.92 -17.05
C VAL A 273 5.53 -12.54 -17.99
N ALA A 274 6.55 -11.83 -17.53
CA ALA A 274 7.61 -11.27 -18.38
C ALA A 274 8.47 -12.34 -19.08
N SER A 275 8.63 -13.52 -18.45
CA SER A 275 9.35 -14.65 -19.04
C SER A 275 8.51 -15.46 -20.04
N ARG A 276 7.19 -15.21 -20.13
CA ARG A 276 6.25 -16.00 -20.95
C ARG A 276 6.10 -15.38 -22.34
N LYS A 277 6.29 -16.18 -23.39
CA LYS A 277 6.12 -15.73 -24.80
C LYS A 277 4.68 -15.39 -25.16
N SER A 278 3.72 -16.13 -24.61
CA SER A 278 2.29 -15.88 -24.77
C SER A 278 1.56 -16.53 -23.61
N CYS A 279 0.63 -15.79 -22.99
CA CYS A 279 -0.19 -16.30 -21.90
C CYS A 279 -1.50 -15.53 -21.80
N VAL A 280 -2.49 -16.12 -21.15
CA VAL A 280 -3.74 -15.45 -20.75
C VAL A 280 -3.80 -15.41 -19.23
N CYS A 281 -3.84 -14.20 -18.67
CA CYS A 281 -3.99 -13.98 -17.25
C CYS A 281 -5.47 -13.80 -16.93
N TRP A 282 -6.01 -14.73 -16.16
CA TRP A 282 -7.32 -14.67 -15.57
C TRP A 282 -7.18 -14.08 -14.19
N CYS A 283 -7.68 -12.86 -14.08
CA CYS A 283 -7.51 -11.98 -12.95
C CYS A 283 -8.88 -11.84 -12.30
N PRO A 284 -9.14 -12.45 -11.14
CA PRO A 284 -10.38 -12.19 -10.41
C PRO A 284 -10.53 -10.68 -10.16
N LEU A 285 -11.73 -10.19 -9.86
CA LEU A 285 -11.91 -8.80 -9.44
C LEU A 285 -12.06 -8.75 -7.92
N GLY A 286 -11.20 -7.99 -7.25
CA GLY A 286 -11.34 -7.67 -5.83
C GLY A 286 -12.05 -6.32 -5.62
N PRO A 287 -12.62 -6.09 -4.42
CA PRO A 287 -13.25 -4.82 -4.08
C PRO A 287 -12.23 -3.71 -3.73
N ARG A 288 -10.99 -4.05 -3.39
CA ARG A 288 -9.91 -3.09 -3.07
C ARG A 288 -8.55 -3.76 -3.16
N ILE A 289 -7.49 -2.95 -3.18
CA ILE A 289 -6.13 -3.42 -2.93
C ILE A 289 -5.95 -3.61 -1.41
N HIS A 290 -5.46 -4.78 -1.02
CA HIS A 290 -4.98 -5.06 0.33
C HIS A 290 -3.46 -4.95 0.33
N THR A 291 -2.91 -4.47 1.44
CA THR A 291 -1.48 -4.33 1.63
C THR A 291 -1.09 -4.88 2.98
N ASP A 292 0.09 -5.49 3.07
CA ASP A 292 0.68 -5.85 4.35
C ASP A 292 1.17 -4.60 5.11
N GLU A 293 1.84 -4.82 6.23
CA GLU A 293 2.41 -3.74 7.06
C GLU A 293 3.45 -2.89 6.32
N THR A 294 4.29 -3.51 5.48
CA THR A 294 5.29 -2.79 4.67
C THR A 294 4.60 -1.93 3.61
N GLY A 295 3.64 -2.48 2.87
CA GLY A 295 2.89 -1.74 1.87
C GLY A 295 2.09 -0.59 2.47
N THR A 296 1.49 -0.82 3.64
CA THR A 296 0.78 0.21 4.41
C THR A 296 1.71 1.34 4.84
N THR A 297 2.91 1.00 5.33
CA THR A 297 3.93 1.98 5.73
C THR A 297 4.38 2.83 4.56
N VAL A 298 4.67 2.19 3.41
CA VAL A 298 5.03 2.91 2.18
C VAL A 298 3.93 3.88 1.76
N LEU A 299 2.66 3.43 1.73
CA LEU A 299 1.54 4.29 1.36
C LEU A 299 1.38 5.49 2.30
N ARG A 300 1.59 5.32 3.61
CA ARG A 300 1.55 6.42 4.60
C ARG A 300 2.67 7.44 4.41
N ILE A 301 3.87 6.99 4.04
CA ILE A 301 5.00 7.90 3.80
C ILE A 301 4.78 8.66 2.49
N LEU A 302 4.31 7.97 1.44
CA LEU A 302 3.99 8.59 0.15
C LEU A 302 2.81 9.57 0.26
N SER A 303 1.79 9.27 1.07
CA SER A 303 0.64 10.17 1.26
C SER A 303 1.03 11.49 1.92
N GLN A 304 2.15 11.50 2.63
CA GLN A 304 2.70 12.71 3.21
C GLN A 304 3.51 13.52 2.18
N ARG A 305 3.67 13.13 0.91
CA ARG A 305 4.43 13.94 -0.07
C ARG A 305 3.52 14.77 -0.99
N PRO A 306 2.84 15.84 -0.52
CA PRO A 306 1.88 16.59 -1.33
C PRO A 306 2.53 17.45 -2.40
N ALA A 307 3.86 17.55 -2.48
CA ALA A 307 4.54 18.20 -3.60
C ALA A 307 4.92 17.21 -4.72
N ASP A 308 4.81 15.90 -4.47
CA ASP A 308 5.20 14.85 -5.40
C ASP A 308 3.95 14.26 -6.08
N GLU A 309 3.75 14.61 -7.35
CA GLU A 309 2.61 14.12 -8.14
C GLU A 309 2.62 12.60 -8.34
N VAL A 310 3.81 12.00 -8.48
CA VAL A 310 3.93 10.53 -8.62
C VAL A 310 3.46 9.85 -7.35
N ALA A 311 3.87 10.37 -6.18
CA ALA A 311 3.42 9.85 -4.89
C ALA A 311 1.90 10.01 -4.71
N LYS A 312 1.34 11.19 -5.02
CA LYS A 312 -0.12 11.43 -4.94
C LYS A 312 -0.92 10.45 -5.78
N GLU A 313 -0.54 10.28 -7.04
CA GLU A 313 -1.28 9.42 -7.96
C GLU A 313 -1.12 7.95 -7.59
N PHE A 314 0.06 7.54 -7.11
CA PHE A 314 0.27 6.19 -6.60
C PHE A 314 -0.64 5.90 -5.39
N VAL A 315 -0.68 6.82 -4.41
CA VAL A 315 -1.55 6.69 -3.23
C VAL A 315 -3.02 6.67 -3.65
N LYS A 316 -3.44 7.56 -4.56
CA LYS A 316 -4.81 7.59 -5.09
C LYS A 316 -5.18 6.28 -5.78
N LEU A 317 -4.31 5.76 -6.65
CA LEU A 317 -4.51 4.52 -7.38
C LEU A 317 -4.63 3.31 -6.44
N LYS A 318 -3.82 3.26 -5.39
CA LYS A 318 -3.83 2.18 -4.39
C LYS A 318 -4.96 2.29 -3.37
N SER A 319 -5.55 3.47 -3.23
CA SER A 319 -6.69 3.72 -2.35
C SER A 319 -8.05 3.53 -3.05
N GLU A 320 -8.07 3.25 -4.36
CA GLU A 320 -9.30 2.96 -5.08
C GLU A 320 -10.01 1.73 -4.49
N SER A 321 -11.32 1.84 -4.29
CA SER A 321 -12.14 0.74 -3.80
C SER A 321 -13.53 0.77 -4.39
N ARG A 322 -14.11 -0.42 -4.53
CA ARG A 322 -15.49 -0.67 -4.88
C ARG A 322 -16.40 -0.21 -3.73
N PRO A 323 -17.41 0.64 -3.98
CA PRO A 323 -18.40 1.05 -2.98
C PRO A 323 -19.18 -0.14 -2.40
N ALA A 324 -19.49 -0.10 -1.11
CA ALA A 324 -20.21 -1.18 -0.41
C ALA A 324 -21.72 -1.20 -0.70
N GLU A 325 -22.31 -0.05 -1.04
CA GLU A 325 -23.76 0.13 -1.17
C GLU A 325 -24.34 -0.41 -2.50
N GLU A 326 -23.50 -0.70 -3.49
CA GLU A 326 -23.95 -1.11 -4.82
C GLU A 326 -23.30 -2.44 -5.24
N GLY A 327 -24.13 -3.49 -5.30
CA GLY A 327 -23.67 -4.86 -5.55
C GLY A 327 -24.48 -5.97 -4.89
N ARG A 328 -25.59 -5.65 -4.20
CA ARG A 328 -26.63 -6.64 -3.86
C ARG A 328 -27.60 -6.78 -5.01
#